data_AF-A0A961DRJ8-F1
#
_entry.id   AF-A0A961DRJ8-F1
#
_cell.length_a   1.000
_cell.length_b   1.000
_cell.length_c   1.000
_cell.angle_alpha   90.00
_cell.angle_beta   90.00
_cell.angle_gamma   90.00
#
_symmetry.space_group_name_H-M   'P 1'
#
loop_
_entity.id
_entity.type
_entity.pdbx_description
1 polymer ?
#
loop_
_entity_poly.entity_id
_entity_poly.type
_entity_poly.pdbx_seq_one_letter_code
_entity_poly.pdbx_strand_id
1 'polypeptide(L)' 'MGVRYRCSQCGNLTRFDVVATRTTRAFHHYSVGGELQIEDVEVLSETIEDVSCRWCATGANVVELGAVTPSDI' A
#
# COMPACT_ATOMS: atom_id res chain seq x y z
N MET A 1 -5.06 -4.87 5.29
CA MET A 1 -4.93 -3.98 6.48
C MET A 1 -4.04 -2.82 6.05
N GLY A 2 -4.49 -1.58 6.21
CA GLY A 2 -3.61 -0.43 5.91
C GLY A 2 -2.58 -0.26 7.02
N VAL A 3 -1.40 0.28 6.73
CA VAL A 3 -0.43 0.70 7.77
C VAL A 3 -0.48 2.22 7.85
N ARG A 4 -0.52 2.76 9.07
CA ARG A 4 -0.38 4.21 9.28
C ARG A 4 1.06 4.59 9.47
N TYR A 5 1.42 5.73 8.89
CA TYR A 5 2.75 6.31 9.00
C TYR A 5 2.68 7.71 9.59
N ARG A 6 3.73 8.09 10.31
CA ARG A 6 3.98 9.47 10.75
C ARG A 6 5.39 9.86 10.40
N CYS A 7 5.56 11.04 9.80
CA CYS A 7 6.87 11.64 9.68
C CYS A 7 7.20 12.38 10.99
N SER A 8 8.19 11.92 11.75
CA SER A 8 8.64 12.59 12.97
C SER A 8 9.34 13.92 12.70
N GLN A 9 9.82 14.15 11.47
CA GLN A 9 10.52 15.38 11.10
C GLN A 9 9.59 16.56 10.81
N CYS A 10 8.54 16.37 10.02
CA CYS A 10 7.62 17.45 9.62
C CYS A 10 6.18 17.29 10.12
N GLY A 11 5.88 16.19 10.82
CA GLY A 11 4.55 15.93 11.37
C GLY A 11 3.51 15.41 10.36
N ASN A 12 3.89 15.18 9.09
CA ASN A 12 2.99 14.63 8.09
C ASN A 12 2.44 13.25 8.51
N LEU A 13 1.15 13.03 8.23
CA LEU A 13 0.39 11.83 8.60
C LEU A 13 -0.40 11.23 7.43
N THR A 14 -0.41 11.89 6.26
CA THR A 14 -1.40 11.60 5.21
C THR A 14 -0.82 11.38 3.82
N ARG A 15 0.47 11.69 3.58
CA ARG A 15 1.07 11.59 2.23
C ARG A 15 2.46 10.95 2.26
N PHE A 16 2.53 9.68 1.90
CA PHE A 16 3.77 8.91 1.83
C PHE A 16 3.85 8.21 0.49
N ASP A 17 5.05 8.13 -0.07
CA ASP A 17 5.34 7.18 -1.14
C ASP A 17 5.72 5.84 -0.48
N VAL A 18 5.08 4.76 -0.93
CA VAL A 18 5.25 3.41 -0.38
C VAL A 18 5.65 2.48 -1.51
N VAL A 19 6.78 1.80 -1.36
CA VAL A 19 7.25 0.75 -2.26
C VAL A 19 6.95 -0.59 -1.62
N ALA A 20 6.25 -1.47 -2.34
CA ALA A 20 5.87 -2.78 -1.82
C ALA A 20 5.98 -3.87 -2.88
N THR A 21 6.42 -5.05 -2.45
CA THR A 21 6.37 -6.29 -3.22
C THR A 21 5.11 -7.07 -2.83
N ARG A 22 4.29 -7.46 -3.81
CA ARG A 22 3.07 -8.25 -3.59
C ARG A 22 3.07 -9.51 -4.44
N THR A 23 2.75 -10.64 -3.80
CA THR A 23 2.40 -11.88 -4.50
C THR A 23 0.88 -12.00 -4.48
N THR A 24 0.26 -12.14 -5.65
CA THR A 24 -1.19 -12.23 -5.78
C THR A 24 -1.59 -13.42 -6.64
N ARG A 25 -2.76 -13.98 -6.34
CA ARG A 25 -3.51 -14.87 -7.24
C ARG A 25 -4.70 -14.08 -7.76
N ALA A 26 -4.92 -14.08 -9.06
CA ALA A 26 -6.04 -13.38 -9.67
C ALA A 26 -6.87 -14.32 -10.54
N PHE A 27 -8.20 -14.20 -10.49
CA PHE A 27 -9.10 -14.90 -11.40
C PHE A 27 -9.29 -14.06 -12.67
N HIS A 28 -8.72 -14.55 -13.77
CA HIS A 28 -8.75 -13.88 -15.07
C HIS A 28 -9.91 -14.43 -15.89
N HIS A 29 -10.82 -13.56 -16.28
CA HIS A 29 -11.90 -13.85 -17.21
C HIS A 29 -11.68 -13.08 -18.51
N TYR A 30 -11.49 -13.81 -19.60
CA TYR A 30 -11.41 -13.22 -20.93
C TYR A 30 -12.78 -13.29 -21.61
N SER A 31 -13.20 -12.20 -22.23
CA SER A 31 -14.33 -12.22 -23.16
C SER A 31 -13.99 -13.07 -24.39
N VAL A 32 -15.01 -13.44 -25.17
CA VAL A 32 -14.78 -14.10 -26.47
C VAL A 32 -13.99 -13.20 -27.44
N GLY A 33 -14.12 -11.87 -27.30
CA GLY A 33 -13.36 -10.87 -28.07
C GLY A 33 -11.91 -10.68 -27.59
N GLY A 34 -11.54 -11.27 -26.45
CA GLY A 34 -10.19 -11.22 -25.89
C GLY A 34 -9.96 -10.10 -24.88
N GLU A 35 -10.99 -9.39 -24.43
CA GLU A 35 -10.83 -8.40 -23.36
C GLU A 35 -10.64 -9.09 -22.00
N LEU A 36 -9.61 -8.69 -21.24
CA LEU A 36 -9.36 -9.21 -19.89
C LEU A 36 -10.19 -8.44 -18.85
N GLN A 37 -10.93 -9.19 -18.03
CA GLN A 37 -11.44 -8.74 -16.73
C GLN A 37 -10.78 -9.56 -15.63
N ILE A 38 -10.36 -8.89 -14.55
CA ILE A 38 -9.95 -9.57 -13.32
C ILE A 38 -11.14 -9.47 -12.35
N GLU A 39 -11.79 -10.60 -12.10
CA GLU A 39 -13.03 -10.63 -11.30
C GLU A 39 -12.76 -10.77 -9.81
N ASP A 40 -11.65 -11.42 -9.43
CA ASP A 40 -11.23 -11.58 -8.05
C ASP A 40 -9.71 -11.53 -7.92
N VAL A 41 -9.22 -11.00 -6.79
CA VAL A 41 -7.79 -10.92 -6.46
C VAL A 41 -7.57 -11.28 -5.01
N GLU A 42 -6.78 -12.32 -4.78
CA GLU A 42 -6.29 -12.74 -3.48
C GLU A 42 -4.83 -12.29 -3.32
N VAL A 43 -4.54 -11.49 -2.28
CA VAL A 43 -3.16 -11.15 -1.90
C VAL A 43 -2.61 -12.26 -1.01
N LEU A 44 -1.62 -12.99 -1.51
CA LEU A 44 -1.00 -14.13 -0.82
C LEU A 44 0.11 -13.67 0.13
N SER A 45 0.88 -12.66 -0.29
CA SER A 45 1.92 -12.05 0.52
C SER A 45 2.12 -10.60 0.13
N GLU A 46 2.51 -9.77 1.10
CA GLU A 46 2.86 -8.37 0.91
C GLU A 46 4.05 -8.02 1.79
N THR A 47 5.02 -7.29 1.24
CA THR A 47 6.18 -6.78 1.97
C THR A 47 6.39 -5.33 1.57
N ILE A 48 6.46 -4.44 2.56
CA ILE A 48 6.78 -3.04 2.37
C ILE A 48 8.30 -2.91 2.37
N GLU A 49 8.85 -2.42 1.25
CA GLU A 49 10.29 -2.30 1.03
C GLU A 49 10.82 -0.93 1.47
N ASP A 50 10.06 0.14 1.19
CA ASP A 50 10.43 1.51 1.55
C ASP A 50 9.20 2.40 1.78
N VAL A 51 9.36 3.38 2.65
CA VAL A 51 8.35 4.42 2.92
C VAL A 51 9.04 5.76 3.05
N SER A 52 8.64 6.73 2.23
CA SER A 52 9.20 8.08 2.26
C SER A 52 8.12 9.16 2.41
N CYS A 53 8.44 10.20 3.19
CA CYS A 53 7.55 11.33 3.37
C CYS A 53 7.58 12.21 2.13
N ARG A 54 6.48 12.24 1.36
CA ARG A 54 6.37 13.05 0.15
C ARG A 54 6.43 14.56 0.40
N TRP A 55 6.18 15.01 1.64
CA TRP A 55 6.19 16.43 1.98
C TRP A 55 7.60 17.01 2.15
N CYS A 56 8.44 16.37 2.97
CA CYS A 56 9.80 16.85 3.23
C CYS A 56 10.88 16.11 2.44
N ALA A 57 10.49 15.13 1.62
CA ALA A 57 11.36 14.28 0.81
C ALA A 57 12.41 13.49 1.62
N THR A 58 12.11 13.18 2.90
CA THR A 58 13.00 12.38 3.76
C THR A 58 12.35 11.04 4.08
N GLY A 59 13.08 9.94 3.89
CA GLY A 59 12.67 8.59 4.33
C GLY A 59 13.05 8.27 5.78
N ALA A 60 14.22 8.73 6.24
CA ALA A 60 14.81 8.33 7.53
C ALA A 60 13.98 8.67 8.80
N ASN A 61 12.95 9.51 8.68
CA ASN A 61 12.14 9.99 9.80
C ASN A 61 10.69 9.52 9.73
N VAL A 62 10.40 8.44 8.99
CA VAL A 62 9.05 7.84 8.95
C VAL A 62 8.96 6.73 10.01
N VAL A 63 7.89 6.77 10.81
CA VAL A 63 7.58 5.74 11.80
C VAL A 63 6.23 5.10 11.50
N GLU A 64 6.15 3.78 11.63
CA GLU A 64 4.88 3.06 11.57
C GLU A 64 4.11 3.25 12.88
N LEU A 65 2.83 3.58 12.77
CA LEU A 65 1.92 3.75 13.91
C LEU A 65 1.07 2.50 14.17
N GLY A 66 1.21 1.45 13.34
CA GLY A 66 0.45 0.22 13.43
C GLY A 66 -0.60 0.05 12.32
N ALA A 67 -1.30 -1.09 12.38
CA ALA A 67 -2.33 -1.45 11.43
C ALA A 67 -3.60 -0.62 11.64
N VAL A 68 -4.20 -0.19 10.53
CA VAL A 68 -5.49 0.49 10.45
C VAL A 68 -6.55 -0.55 10.20
N THR A 69 -7.55 -0.58 11.07
CA THR A 69 -8.79 -1.31 10.86
C THR A 69 -9.81 -0.41 10.14
N PRO A 70 -10.80 -0.99 9.44
CA PRO A 70 -11.84 -0.19 8.77
C PRO A 70 -12.61 0.76 9.70
N SER A 71 -12.61 0.51 11.02
CA SER A 71 -13.21 1.38 12.04
C SER A 71 -12.35 2.59 12.44
N ASP A 72 -11.10 2.66 11.99
CA ASP A 72 -10.16 3.74 12.31
C ASP A 72 -10.17 4.90 11.27
N ILE A 73 -11.06 4.84 10.27
CA ILE A 73 -11.25 5.84 9.20
C ILE A 73 -12.60 6.55 9.39
#